data_AF-A0AAV6YNJ8-F1
#
_entry.id   AF-A0AAV6YNJ8-F1
#
_cell.length_a   1.000
_cell.length_b   1.000
_cell.length_c   1.000
_cell.angle_alpha   90.00
_cell.angle_beta   90.00
_cell.angle_gamma   90.00
#
_symmetry.space_group_name_H-M   'P 1'
#
loop_
_entity.id
_entity.type
_entity.pdbx_description
1 polymer ?
#
loop_
_entity_poly.entity_id
_entity_poly.type
_entity_poly.pdbx_seq_one_letter_code
_entity_poly.pdbx_strand_id
1 'polypeptide(L)'
;GGLSTYREKFQNSAPVLDVQGSIATLTFQVDSGKVTLDLLKLPISEARAQVQEVLFDLSDCVRSLEAQLKEGSAAASASPVKQSQRNHLLLIPDVDPRKKGLGGSSARVKKRLPGESLINPGSK
;
A
#
# COMPACT_ATOMS: atom_id res chain seq x y z
N GLY A 1 -19.79 -21.91 8.06
CA GLY A 1 -18.51 -21.52 7.46
C GLY A 1 -17.99 -22.60 6.55
N GLY A 2 -18.38 -22.58 5.28
CA GLY A 2 -17.96 -23.58 4.28
C GLY A 2 -17.55 -23.02 2.92
N LEU A 3 -17.72 -21.72 2.66
CA LEU A 3 -17.33 -21.09 1.39
C LEU A 3 -15.88 -20.62 1.37
N SER A 4 -15.35 -20.19 2.51
CA SER A 4 -13.95 -19.76 2.65
C SER A 4 -12.97 -20.91 2.40
N THR A 5 -13.35 -22.14 2.78
CA THR A 5 -12.53 -23.33 2.56
C THR A 5 -12.38 -23.65 1.07
N TYR A 6 -13.43 -23.48 0.25
CA TYR A 6 -13.29 -23.76 -1.18
C TYR A 6 -12.35 -22.76 -1.86
N ARG A 7 -12.52 -21.45 -1.62
CA ARG A 7 -11.69 -20.41 -2.25
C ARG A 7 -10.19 -20.64 -2.04
N GLU A 8 -9.79 -20.93 -0.81
CA GLU A 8 -8.39 -21.21 -0.47
C GLU A 8 -7.88 -22.49 -1.16
N LYS A 9 -8.72 -23.51 -1.30
CA LYS A 9 -8.34 -24.77 -1.96
C LYS A 9 -8.24 -24.63 -3.48
N PHE A 10 -9.07 -23.80 -4.11
CA PHE A 10 -8.91 -23.46 -5.53
C PHE A 10 -7.64 -22.64 -5.80
N GLN A 11 -7.15 -21.86 -4.83
CA GLN A 11 -5.87 -21.16 -4.98
C GLN A 11 -4.66 -22.10 -4.92
N ASN A 12 -4.76 -23.15 -4.09
CA ASN A 12 -3.64 -24.04 -3.78
C ASN A 12 -3.66 -25.37 -4.56
N SER A 13 -4.74 -25.67 -5.28
CA SER A 13 -4.87 -26.90 -6.06
C SER A 13 -5.53 -26.63 -7.41
N ALA A 14 -5.10 -27.36 -8.44
CA ALA A 14 -5.75 -27.33 -9.74
C ALA A 14 -6.94 -28.30 -9.73
N PRO A 15 -8.19 -27.81 -9.76
CA PRO A 15 -9.35 -28.68 -9.85
C PRO A 15 -9.38 -29.38 -11.22
N VAL A 16 -9.85 -30.63 -11.23
CA VAL A 16 -10.11 -31.41 -12.45
C VAL A 16 -11.61 -31.43 -12.69
N LEU A 17 -12.03 -31.01 -13.88
CA LEU A 17 -13.43 -31.06 -14.32
C LEU A 17 -13.57 -32.15 -15.37
N ASP A 18 -14.41 -33.14 -15.09
CA ASP A 18 -14.85 -34.15 -16.06
C ASP A 18 -16.30 -33.89 -16.46
N VAL A 19 -16.63 -33.97 -17.74
CA VAL A 19 -17.97 -33.66 -18.26
C VAL A 19 -18.50 -34.85 -19.04
N GLN A 20 -19.55 -35.48 -18.50
CA GLN A 20 -20.18 -36.66 -19.07
C GLN A 20 -21.65 -36.36 -19.37
N GLY A 21 -21.92 -35.87 -20.58
CA GLY A 21 -23.28 -35.57 -21.02
C GLY A 21 -23.92 -34.42 -20.23
N SER A 22 -24.89 -34.74 -19.37
CA SER A 22 -25.65 -33.75 -18.56
C SER A 22 -25.11 -33.57 -17.14
N ILE A 23 -24.09 -34.33 -16.75
CA ILE A 23 -23.45 -34.25 -15.43
C ILE A 23 -21.99 -33.86 -15.66
N ALA A 24 -21.48 -32.98 -14.80
CA ALA A 24 -20.05 -32.72 -14.71
C ALA A 24 -19.58 -33.00 -13.29
N THR A 25 -18.41 -33.60 -13.14
CA THR A 25 -17.83 -33.92 -11.84
C THR A 25 -16.60 -33.07 -11.63
N LEU A 26 -16.61 -32.26 -10.58
CA LEU A 26 -15.51 -31.38 -10.20
C LEU A 26 -14.75 -31.99 -9.03
N THR A 27 -13.46 -32.19 -9.22
CA THR A 27 -12.60 -32.91 -8.29
C THR A 27 -11.42 -32.06 -7.87
N PHE A 28 -11.14 -31.94 -6.58
CA PHE A 28 -9.97 -31.21 -6.08
C PHE A 28 -9.47 -31.77 -4.75
N GLN A 29 -8.21 -31.49 -4.44
CA GLN A 29 -7.57 -31.94 -3.21
C GLN A 29 -7.78 -30.91 -2.10
N VAL A 30 -8.07 -31.40 -0.91
CA VAL A 30 -8.13 -30.66 0.34
C VAL A 30 -7.23 -31.34 1.38
N ASP A 31 -6.95 -30.67 2.50
CA ASP A 31 -5.99 -31.20 3.49
C ASP A 31 -6.43 -32.55 4.08
N SER A 32 -7.75 -32.77 4.14
CA SER A 32 -8.36 -34.01 4.63
C SER A 32 -8.54 -35.09 3.54
N GLY A 33 -8.16 -34.84 2.29
CA GLY A 33 -8.24 -35.81 1.19
C GLY A 33 -8.81 -35.25 -0.10
N LYS A 34 -9.55 -36.08 -0.83
CA LYS A 34 -10.12 -35.75 -2.15
C LYS A 34 -11.59 -35.35 -2.00
N VAL A 35 -11.97 -34.20 -2.55
CA VAL A 35 -13.37 -33.75 -2.63
C VAL A 35 -13.85 -33.87 -4.07
N THR A 36 -15.06 -34.40 -4.21
CA THR A 36 -15.74 -34.58 -5.49
C THR A 36 -17.12 -33.94 -5.40
N LEU A 37 -17.46 -33.08 -6.36
CA LEU A 37 -18.75 -32.41 -6.46
C LEU A 37 -19.40 -32.77 -7.79
N ASP A 38 -20.64 -33.25 -7.73
CA ASP A 38 -21.45 -33.47 -8.93
C ASP A 38 -22.21 -32.19 -9.26
N LEU A 39 -22.00 -31.72 -10.49
CA LEU A 39 -22.58 -30.52 -11.07
C LEU A 39 -23.66 -30.94 -12.05
N LEU A 40 -24.87 -30.48 -11.79
CA LEU A 40 -26.02 -30.72 -12.66
C LEU A 40 -26.20 -29.56 -13.63
N LYS A 41 -26.57 -29.88 -14.87
CA LYS A 41 -26.85 -28.88 -15.88
C LYS A 41 -28.10 -28.07 -15.51
N LEU A 42 -27.93 -26.75 -15.44
CA LEU A 42 -29.05 -25.82 -15.26
C LEU A 42 -29.93 -25.72 -16.53
N PRO A 43 -31.23 -25.43 -16.39
CA PRO A 43 -32.09 -25.08 -17.52
C PRO A 43 -31.54 -23.89 -18.29
N ILE A 44 -31.75 -23.85 -19.61
CA ILE A 44 -31.16 -22.83 -20.50
C ILE A 44 -31.57 -21.40 -20.10
N SER A 45 -32.83 -21.20 -19.68
CA SER A 45 -33.34 -19.90 -19.25
C SER A 45 -32.60 -19.37 -18.03
N GLU A 46 -32.37 -20.22 -17.04
CA GLU A 46 -31.66 -19.89 -15.81
C GLU A 46 -30.16 -19.72 -16.07
N ALA A 47 -29.55 -20.65 -16.81
CA ALA A 47 -28.15 -20.61 -17.17
C ALA A 47 -27.79 -19.30 -17.89
N ARG A 48 -28.67 -18.81 -18.77
CA ARG A 48 -28.45 -17.53 -19.47
C ARG A 48 -28.38 -16.35 -18.52
N ALA A 49 -29.30 -16.26 -17.55
CA ALA A 49 -29.29 -15.19 -16.57
C ALA A 49 -28.02 -15.25 -15.70
N GLN A 50 -27.68 -16.44 -15.21
CA GLN A 50 -26.49 -16.66 -14.38
C GLN A 50 -25.18 -16.30 -15.11
N VAL A 51 -25.05 -16.69 -16.39
CA VAL A 51 -23.87 -16.34 -17.19
C VAL A 51 -23.75 -14.83 -17.42
N GLN A 52 -24.88 -14.15 -17.65
CA GLN A 52 -24.87 -12.69 -17.82
C GLN A 52 -24.45 -11.98 -16.53
N GLU A 53 -25.02 -12.37 -15.39
CA GLU A 53 -24.69 -11.81 -14.08
C GLU A 53 -23.20 -11.98 -13.76
N VAL A 54 -22.68 -13.21 -13.84
CA VAL A 54 -21.26 -13.50 -13.60
C VAL A 54 -20.35 -12.70 -14.53
N LEU A 55 -20.73 -12.52 -15.79
CA LEU A 55 -19.93 -11.72 -16.74
C LEU A 55 -19.82 -10.26 -16.31
N PHE A 56 -20.94 -9.65 -15.89
CA PHE A 56 -20.93 -8.27 -15.41
C PHE A 56 -20.14 -8.14 -14.12
N ASP A 57 -20.37 -9.02 -13.16
CA ASP A 57 -19.65 -9.02 -11.88
C ASP A 57 -18.14 -9.17 -12.06
N LEU A 58 -17.70 -10.07 -12.97
CA LEU A 58 -16.29 -10.23 -13.28
C LEU A 58 -15.70 -8.98 -13.93
N SER A 59 -16.46 -8.31 -14.81
CA SER A 59 -16.00 -7.08 -15.46
C SER A 59 -15.79 -5.94 -14.45
N ASP A 60 -16.69 -5.82 -13.47
CA ASP A 60 -16.57 -4.83 -12.41
C ASP A 60 -15.47 -5.21 -11.40
N CYS A 61 -15.31 -6.49 -11.09
CA CYS A 61 -14.19 -7.00 -10.30
C CYS A 61 -12.85 -6.66 -10.93
N VAL A 62 -12.67 -6.92 -12.24
CA VAL A 62 -11.43 -6.61 -12.96
C VAL A 62 -11.15 -5.12 -12.93
N ARG A 63 -12.14 -4.28 -13.27
CA ARG A 63 -11.98 -2.81 -13.23
C ARG A 63 -11.55 -2.32 -11.84
N SER A 64 -12.17 -2.85 -10.79
CA SER A 64 -11.85 -2.49 -9.40
C SER A 64 -10.43 -2.91 -9.04
N LEU A 65 -10.03 -4.14 -9.38
CA LEU A 65 -8.68 -4.66 -9.14
C LEU A 65 -7.62 -3.86 -9.90
N GLU A 66 -7.87 -3.49 -11.16
CA GLU A 66 -6.97 -2.63 -11.94
C GLU A 66 -6.79 -1.24 -11.30
N ALA A 67 -7.87 -0.64 -10.79
CA ALA A 67 -7.79 0.63 -10.07
C ALA A 67 -6.98 0.51 -8.77
N GLN A 68 -7.20 -0.55 -8.00
CA GLN A 68 -6.45 -0.83 -6.76
C GLN A 68 -4.96 -1.08 -7.03
N LEU A 69 -4.63 -1.80 -8.10
CA LEU A 69 -3.24 -2.02 -8.50
C LEU A 69 -2.55 -0.72 -8.88
N LYS A 70 -3.26 0.19 -9.56
CA LYS A 70 -2.73 1.51 -9.92
C LYS A 70 -2.46 2.39 -8.69
N GLU A 71 -3.37 2.40 -7.71
CA GLU A 71 -3.20 3.16 -6.46
C GLU A 71 -2.12 2.55 -5.55
N GLY A 72 -2.08 1.22 -5.40
CA GLY A 72 -1.06 0.52 -4.62
C GLY A 72 0.35 0.70 -5.19
N SER A 73 0.49 0.78 -6.52
CA SER A 73 1.76 1.13 -7.18
C SER A 73 2.17 2.59 -6.93
N ALA A 74 1.21 3.51 -6.79
CA ALA A 74 1.49 4.92 -6.52
C ALA A 74 1.93 5.14 -5.06
N ALA A 75 1.29 4.47 -4.11
CA ALA A 75 1.62 4.54 -2.69
C ALA A 75 3.03 3.99 -2.35
N ALA A 76 3.51 2.98 -3.09
CA ALA A 76 4.88 2.47 -2.94
C ALA A 76 5.98 3.43 -3.47
N SER A 77 5.60 4.44 -4.27
CA SER A 77 6.53 5.44 -4.82
C SER A 77 6.66 6.71 -3.98
N ALA A 78 5.84 6.87 -2.93
CA ALA A 78 5.88 8.03 -2.06
C ALA A 78 7.01 7.90 -1.02
N SER A 79 8.22 8.32 -1.40
CA SER A 79 9.33 8.55 -0.46
C SER A 79 8.87 9.49 0.68
N PRO A 80 9.17 9.22 1.96
CA PRO A 80 8.70 10.07 3.06
C PRO A 80 9.28 11.47 2.91
N VAL A 81 8.39 12.46 2.76
CA VAL A 81 8.74 13.87 2.79
C VAL A 81 9.34 14.19 4.17
N LYS A 82 10.57 14.72 4.15
CA LYS A 82 11.32 15.17 5.33
C LYS A 82 10.49 16.21 6.09
N GLN A 83 9.94 15.83 7.23
CA GLN A 83 9.26 16.76 8.14
C GLN A 83 10.28 17.81 8.61
N SER A 84 10.12 19.04 8.11
CA SER A 84 10.86 20.20 8.59
C SER A 84 10.49 20.46 10.05
N GLN A 85 11.41 20.17 10.96
CA GLN A 85 11.27 20.47 12.39
C GLN A 85 11.06 21.98 12.59
N ARG A 86 9.79 22.39 12.78
CA ARG A 86 9.38 23.76 13.07
C ARG A 86 8.95 23.92 14.53
N ASN A 87 9.65 23.30 15.48
CA ASN A 87 9.26 23.32 16.90
C ASN A 87 10.43 23.51 17.88
N HIS A 88 11.53 24.17 17.48
CA HIS A 88 12.64 24.47 18.42
C HIS A 88 12.63 25.89 18.98
N LEU A 89 11.65 26.73 18.64
CA LEU A 89 11.59 28.14 19.09
C LEU A 89 10.68 28.39 20.30
N LEU A 90 10.06 27.36 20.89
CA LEU A 90 9.14 27.51 22.03
C LEU A 90 9.78 27.27 23.41
N LEU A 91 11.12 27.12 23.49
CA LEU A 91 11.83 26.75 24.73
C LEU A 91 12.80 27.80 25.25
N ILE A 92 12.73 29.06 24.82
CA ILE A 92 13.55 30.12 25.41
C ILE A 92 12.65 31.03 26.26
N PRO A 93 12.75 30.96 27.60
CA PRO A 93 12.12 31.93 28.48
C PRO A 93 12.67 33.32 28.21
N ASP A 94 11.74 34.27 28.05
CA ASP A 94 12.00 35.70 28.03
C ASP A 94 12.70 36.12 29.33
N VAL A 95 13.92 36.65 29.22
CA VAL A 95 14.65 37.25 30.34
C VAL A 95 15.24 38.58 29.89
N ASP A 96 14.45 39.62 30.06
CA ASP A 96 14.90 40.99 30.31
C ASP A 96 14.14 41.48 31.57
N PRO A 97 14.53 42.53 32.32
CA PRO A 97 15.66 43.43 32.15
C PRO A 97 16.43 43.81 33.42
N ARG A 98 17.62 44.41 33.21
CA ARG A 98 18.40 45.32 34.10
C ARG A 98 19.73 44.77 34.64
N LYS A 99 20.83 45.22 34.03
CA LYS A 99 21.98 45.75 34.80
C LYS A 99 22.82 46.75 34.00
N LYS A 100 22.83 47.99 34.52
CA LYS A 100 23.80 49.06 34.25
C LYS A 100 25.24 48.53 34.29
N GLY A 101 26.09 49.09 33.43
CA GLY A 101 27.55 49.08 33.63
C GLY A 101 28.31 49.42 32.36
N LEU A 102 28.69 50.69 32.22
CA LEU A 102 29.67 51.14 31.23
C LEU A 102 31.02 50.41 31.43
N GLY A 103 31.68 50.10 30.31
CA GLY A 103 33.14 50.06 30.22
C GLY A 103 33.78 48.67 30.21
N GLY A 104 34.53 48.38 29.15
CA GLY A 104 35.49 47.27 29.15
C GLY A 104 35.72 46.64 27.77
N SER A 105 36.78 47.10 27.10
CA SER A 105 37.35 46.47 25.90
C SER A 105 37.68 45.00 26.13
N SER A 106 37.15 44.10 25.29
CA SER A 106 37.74 42.79 25.04
C SER A 106 37.32 42.25 23.67
N ALA A 107 38.28 41.63 23.00
CA ALA A 107 38.22 41.11 21.66
C ALA A 107 37.24 39.93 21.48
N ARG A 108 37.01 39.56 20.20
CA ARG A 108 36.46 38.29 19.70
C ARG A 108 34.93 38.18 19.84
N VAL A 109 34.12 37.73 18.88
CA VAL A 109 34.24 36.77 17.78
C VAL A 109 33.24 37.20 16.69
N LYS A 110 33.65 37.23 15.41
CA LYS A 110 32.74 37.44 14.28
C LYS A 110 31.73 36.28 14.22
N LYS A 111 30.43 36.58 14.35
CA LYS A 111 29.36 35.59 14.15
C LYS A 111 29.30 35.25 12.66
N ARG A 112 29.72 34.05 12.27
CA ARG A 112 29.61 33.53 10.89
C ARG A 112 28.20 33.04 10.65
N LEU A 113 27.62 33.40 9.51
CA LEU A 113 26.28 32.97 9.09
C LEU A 113 26.35 31.62 8.35
N PRO A 114 25.29 30.79 8.43
CA PRO A 114 25.23 29.52 7.69
C PRO A 114 25.31 29.80 6.18
N GLY A 115 26.33 29.26 5.51
CA GLY A 115 26.57 29.46 4.07
C GLY A 115 27.87 30.21 3.71
N GLU A 116 28.58 30.78 4.68
CA GLU A 116 29.90 31.36 4.46
C GLU A 116 30.99 30.28 4.34
N SER A 117 31.02 29.56 3.20
CA SER A 117 32.19 28.77 2.81
C SER A 117 33.27 29.71 2.29
N LEU A 118 34.34 29.87 3.08
CA LEU A 118 35.57 30.53 2.67
C LEU A 118 36.39 29.50 1.87
N ILE A 119 36.00 29.28 0.61
CA ILE A 119 36.85 28.57 -0.35
C ILE A 119 38.03 29.49 -0.60
N ASN A 120 39.23 29.05 -0.24
CA ASN A 120 40.47 29.77 -0.48
C ASN A 120 40.99 29.34 -1.85
N PRO A 121 40.83 30.12 -2.95
CA PRO A 121 41.53 29.80 -4.18
C PRO A 121 42.98 30.23 -3.98
N GLY A 122 43.91 29.30 -4.20
CA GLY A 122 45.33 29.46 -3.90
C GLY A 122 45.94 30.77 -4.39
N SER A 123 46.92 31.26 -3.63
CA SER A 123 47.87 32.25 -4.10
C SER A 123 48.63 31.72 -5.33
N LYS A 124 48.90 32.62 -6.27
CA LYS A 124 49.77 32.43 -7.44
C LYS A 124 51.11 31.79 -7.08
#